data_AF-A0A8C8I8Q0-F1
#
_entry.id   AF-A0A8C8I8Q0-F1
#
_cell.length_a   1.000
_cell.length_b   1.000
_cell.length_c   1.000
_cell.angle_alpha   90.00
_cell.angle_beta   90.00
_cell.angle_gamma   90.00
#
_symmetry.space_group_name_H-M   'P 1'
#
loop_
_entity.id
_entity.type
_entity.pdbx_description
1 polymer ?
#
loop_
_entity_poly.entity_id
_entity_poly.type
_entity_poly.pdbx_seq_one_letter_code
_entity_poly.pdbx_strand_id
1 'polypeptide(L)'
;MPGPHLLLVVVAVCLIKTASGFANGKVSPACGDMTPQHGHDSSSKPAPYNITLDKPTFRPGDHITVTLRVVPTSGSISFKGFLIEARDAGNPDGPAVGSFSLLNPSESQLLHCGHTQGSAVSHTSKSKKTEIQAVWEAPKNPPSGVQFMATVVQKYKVYWVQIPGPVVPVSHSPPGLSLKGCGRSKSCLRDPVGCDPGRDPLCFFLSFTPEARTVLFELSGPADGYLSFALSLDKWMGNDDVYLCVRDGDSVDINAAYVSGRAHPELASENVLSDTAWQLADGVIQCRFRRDILLPRQIESRFSLDQSYFLFIAHGRAEDGVIYRHDRQPLISTHQTVITGLPENLAGSRSPLLIKFHGVFMLVAWMTTVTTGVIIARYFKHDWPETRLFGRRLWFQVHRALMTLTVLLTCVGFSLPFIYRGGWSRHAGSHPYLGCTVMALSFIQPIMALLRPATDSSRRYIFNWMHLGTGTIARVLAVVAIFLGIQQQALLLPGPWSTGVLAGCVVWGVLVDLLLEFHSKVVIVSRFKKIVLAVFLVGNVGFLSVLLNTIRHV
;
A
#
# COMPACT_ATOMS: atom_id res chain seq x y z
N MET A 1 22.22 -90.97 -45.73
CA MET A 1 22.21 -89.49 -45.78
C MET A 1 20.76 -89.02 -45.82
N PRO A 2 20.28 -88.39 -44.74
CA PRO A 2 19.46 -87.19 -44.84
C PRO A 2 20.16 -86.03 -44.11
N GLY A 3 20.17 -84.87 -44.76
CA GLY A 3 21.05 -83.75 -44.44
C GLY A 3 20.68 -82.93 -43.20
N PRO A 4 21.58 -82.04 -42.76
CA PRO A 4 21.50 -81.27 -41.51
C PRO A 4 20.50 -80.09 -41.56
N HIS A 5 19.52 -80.11 -42.47
CA HIS A 5 18.60 -79.00 -42.69
C HIS A 5 17.39 -78.98 -41.75
N LEU A 6 17.14 -80.05 -40.98
CA LEU A 6 15.95 -80.14 -40.11
C LEU A 6 16.16 -79.54 -38.71
N LEU A 7 17.41 -79.37 -38.26
CA LEU A 7 17.70 -78.80 -36.93
C LEU A 7 17.72 -77.25 -36.94
N LEU A 8 17.94 -76.62 -38.11
CA LEU A 8 17.99 -75.16 -38.22
C LEU A 8 16.60 -74.50 -38.27
N VAL A 9 15.56 -75.24 -38.67
CA VAL A 9 14.19 -74.72 -38.75
C VAL A 9 13.51 -74.69 -37.38
N VAL A 10 13.89 -75.59 -36.45
CA VAL A 10 13.29 -75.64 -35.11
C VAL A 10 13.87 -74.58 -34.16
N VAL A 11 15.11 -74.13 -34.36
CA VAL A 11 15.73 -73.06 -33.53
C VAL A 11 15.31 -71.65 -34.00
N ALA A 12 14.97 -71.46 -35.27
CA ALA A 12 14.54 -70.17 -35.81
C ALA A 12 13.09 -69.78 -35.41
N VAL A 13 12.24 -70.75 -35.05
CA VAL A 13 10.85 -70.50 -34.65
C VAL A 13 10.71 -70.12 -33.17
N CYS A 14 11.74 -70.36 -32.34
CA CYS A 14 11.73 -70.01 -30.90
C CYS A 14 12.28 -68.61 -30.56
N LEU A 15 12.68 -67.79 -31.54
CA LEU A 15 13.25 -66.44 -31.32
C LEU A 15 12.39 -65.29 -31.86
N ILE A 16 11.15 -65.55 -32.29
CA ILE A 16 10.20 -64.47 -32.57
C ILE A 16 9.58 -64.04 -31.24
N LYS A 17 10.27 -63.15 -30.50
CA LYS A 17 9.57 -62.31 -29.53
C LYS A 17 8.59 -61.44 -30.31
N THR A 18 7.31 -61.82 -30.30
CA THR A 18 6.23 -60.96 -30.78
C THR A 18 6.25 -59.68 -29.96
N ALA A 19 6.77 -58.59 -30.53
CA ALA A 19 6.65 -57.27 -29.95
C ALA A 19 5.16 -56.91 -29.89
N SER A 20 4.58 -56.96 -28.69
CA SER A 20 3.20 -56.55 -28.48
C SER A 20 3.14 -55.03 -28.54
N GLY A 21 2.88 -54.48 -29.73
CA GLY A 21 2.59 -53.05 -29.90
C GLY A 21 1.19 -52.74 -29.34
N PHE A 22 1.11 -52.47 -28.04
CA PHE A 22 -0.15 -52.07 -27.42
C PHE A 22 -0.48 -50.61 -27.73
N ALA A 23 -1.75 -50.31 -27.96
CA ALA A 23 -2.26 -48.95 -28.22
C ALA A 23 -2.31 -48.07 -26.95
N ASN A 24 -1.47 -48.34 -25.97
CA ASN A 24 -1.37 -47.65 -24.69
C ASN A 24 -0.03 -46.89 -24.59
N GLY A 25 -0.01 -45.82 -23.80
CA GLY A 25 1.17 -44.98 -23.62
C GLY A 25 2.16 -45.49 -22.58
N LYS A 26 2.20 -46.79 -22.24
CA LYS A 26 3.15 -47.36 -21.25
C LYS A 26 4.55 -47.55 -21.85
N VAL A 27 5.19 -46.46 -22.27
CA VAL A 27 6.46 -46.50 -23.01
C VAL A 27 7.53 -45.70 -22.25
N SER A 28 8.09 -46.29 -21.18
CA SER A 28 9.21 -45.70 -20.42
C SER A 28 10.45 -45.35 -21.26
N PRO A 29 10.80 -46.05 -22.36
CA PRO A 29 11.91 -45.62 -23.22
C PRO A 29 11.74 -44.24 -23.84
N ALA A 30 10.50 -43.75 -23.96
CA ALA A 30 10.22 -42.41 -24.49
C ALA A 30 10.61 -41.29 -23.53
N CYS A 31 10.86 -41.55 -22.24
CA CYS A 31 11.08 -40.48 -21.27
C CYS A 31 12.38 -39.68 -21.50
N GLY A 32 13.38 -40.24 -22.19
CA GLY A 32 14.64 -39.55 -22.43
C GLY A 32 14.48 -38.44 -23.47
N ASP A 33 14.17 -38.83 -24.70
CA ASP A 33 14.06 -37.96 -25.87
C ASP A 33 12.62 -37.50 -26.17
N MET A 34 11.66 -37.92 -25.34
CA MET A 34 10.22 -37.75 -25.55
C MET A 34 9.69 -38.39 -26.84
N THR A 35 10.42 -39.31 -27.48
CA THR A 35 10.03 -39.93 -28.76
C THR A 35 9.16 -41.17 -28.53
N PRO A 36 7.98 -41.30 -29.16
CA PRO A 36 7.05 -42.42 -28.95
C PRO A 36 7.52 -43.77 -29.53
N GLN A 37 8.74 -43.87 -30.07
CA GLN A 37 9.35 -45.09 -30.62
C GLN A 37 8.52 -45.77 -31.73
N HIS A 38 7.89 -44.98 -32.61
CA HIS A 38 7.08 -45.47 -33.73
C HIS A 38 7.88 -45.84 -34.99
N GLY A 39 9.21 -45.76 -34.95
CA GLY A 39 10.08 -46.06 -36.10
C GLY A 39 9.98 -45.07 -37.26
N HIS A 40 9.57 -43.84 -36.97
CA HIS A 40 9.49 -42.72 -37.90
C HIS A 40 10.18 -41.50 -37.29
N ASP A 41 10.35 -40.43 -38.06
CA ASP A 41 10.84 -39.15 -37.52
C ASP A 41 9.65 -38.27 -37.08
N SER A 42 9.90 -37.37 -36.12
CA SER A 42 8.91 -36.38 -35.71
C SER A 42 8.57 -35.42 -36.84
N SER A 43 7.35 -34.89 -36.84
CA SER A 43 6.91 -33.94 -37.85
C SER A 43 7.70 -32.63 -37.78
N SER A 44 8.18 -32.16 -38.93
CA SER A 44 8.85 -30.86 -39.08
C SER A 44 7.90 -29.66 -39.17
N LYS A 45 6.57 -29.90 -39.17
CA LYS A 45 5.56 -28.84 -39.20
C LYS A 45 5.34 -28.25 -37.80
N PRO A 46 4.88 -26.99 -37.66
CA PRO A 46 4.47 -26.46 -36.36
C PRO A 46 3.41 -27.33 -35.69
N ALA A 47 3.56 -27.56 -34.38
CA ALA A 47 2.62 -28.36 -33.60
C ALA A 47 1.29 -27.59 -33.37
N PRO A 48 0.12 -28.13 -33.74
CA PRO A 48 -1.18 -27.48 -33.52
C PRO A 48 -1.72 -27.68 -32.09
N TYR A 49 -0.84 -27.72 -31.09
CA TYR A 49 -1.15 -28.01 -29.69
C TYR A 49 -0.39 -27.05 -28.78
N ASN A 50 -0.98 -26.68 -27.64
CA ASN A 50 -0.32 -25.87 -26.63
C ASN A 50 -0.54 -26.42 -25.22
N ILE A 51 0.37 -26.02 -24.32
CA ILE A 51 0.31 -26.32 -22.89
C ILE A 51 -0.06 -25.03 -22.16
N THR A 52 -1.04 -25.09 -21.27
CA THR A 52 -1.44 -23.98 -20.40
C THR A 52 -1.47 -24.43 -18.95
N LEU A 53 -1.22 -23.50 -18.03
CA LEU A 53 -1.10 -23.74 -16.60
C LEU A 53 -2.09 -22.85 -15.86
N ASP A 54 -2.56 -23.30 -14.70
CA ASP A 54 -3.46 -22.53 -13.82
C ASP A 54 -2.72 -21.53 -12.93
N LYS A 55 -1.40 -21.70 -12.73
CA LYS A 55 -0.56 -20.85 -11.88
C LYS A 55 0.69 -20.32 -12.62
N PRO A 56 1.08 -19.05 -12.42
CA PRO A 56 2.27 -18.47 -13.04
C PRO A 56 3.57 -18.69 -12.25
N THR A 57 3.51 -19.12 -10.97
CA THR A 57 4.67 -19.43 -10.09
C THR A 57 4.34 -20.63 -9.18
N PHE A 58 5.33 -21.24 -8.51
CA PHE A 58 5.10 -22.36 -7.59
C PHE A 58 6.05 -22.41 -6.38
N ARG A 59 5.62 -23.02 -5.27
CA ARG A 59 6.44 -23.34 -4.08
C ARG A 59 6.70 -24.85 -3.98
N PRO A 60 7.73 -25.30 -3.24
CA PRO A 60 7.90 -26.72 -2.95
C PRO A 60 6.62 -27.35 -2.36
N GLY A 61 6.12 -28.43 -2.96
CA GLY A 61 4.87 -29.08 -2.59
C GLY A 61 3.59 -28.50 -3.21
N ASP A 62 3.67 -27.42 -4.00
CA ASP A 62 2.51 -26.89 -4.70
C ASP A 62 1.99 -27.84 -5.78
N HIS A 63 0.68 -27.75 -6.02
CA HIS A 63 -0.01 -28.43 -7.11
C HIS A 63 -0.35 -27.44 -8.24
N ILE A 64 0.02 -27.76 -9.48
CA ILE A 64 -0.27 -26.99 -10.71
C ILE A 64 -1.09 -27.86 -11.66
N THR A 65 -2.21 -27.35 -12.16
CA THR A 65 -2.99 -28.02 -13.20
C THR A 65 -2.40 -27.73 -14.57
N VAL A 66 -1.90 -28.78 -15.23
CA VAL A 66 -1.32 -28.73 -16.57
C VAL A 66 -2.37 -29.17 -17.57
N THR A 67 -2.71 -28.30 -18.52
CA THR A 67 -3.67 -28.58 -19.60
C THR A 67 -2.96 -28.63 -20.94
N LEU A 68 -3.06 -29.76 -21.64
CA LEU A 68 -2.60 -29.91 -23.03
C LEU A 68 -3.82 -29.93 -23.94
N ARG A 69 -3.89 -29.02 -24.90
CA ARG A 69 -5.06 -28.88 -25.78
C ARG A 69 -4.72 -28.53 -27.22
N VAL A 70 -5.68 -28.76 -28.11
CA VAL A 70 -5.62 -28.38 -29.52
C VAL A 70 -5.78 -26.85 -29.64
N VAL A 71 -4.96 -26.22 -30.48
CA VAL A 71 -5.12 -24.79 -30.82
C VAL A 71 -6.33 -24.61 -31.75
N PRO A 72 -7.28 -23.71 -31.43
CA PRO A 72 -8.47 -23.48 -32.27
C PRO A 72 -8.08 -23.10 -33.70
N THR A 73 -8.47 -23.91 -34.69
CA THR A 73 -8.26 -23.67 -36.12
C THR A 73 -9.51 -24.11 -36.89
N SER A 74 -9.66 -23.69 -38.15
CA SER A 74 -10.85 -23.90 -38.99
C SER A 74 -11.15 -25.37 -39.38
N GLY A 75 -10.61 -26.36 -38.66
CA GLY A 75 -10.79 -27.79 -38.91
C GLY A 75 -10.82 -28.62 -37.62
N SER A 76 -11.42 -29.82 -37.69
CA SER A 76 -11.49 -30.75 -36.55
C SER A 76 -10.15 -31.49 -36.39
N ILE A 77 -9.30 -30.99 -35.48
CA ILE A 77 -8.02 -31.61 -35.10
C ILE A 77 -8.19 -32.33 -33.75
N SER A 78 -7.59 -33.52 -33.63
CA SER A 78 -7.60 -34.34 -32.41
C SER A 78 -6.30 -35.14 -32.33
N PHE A 79 -5.83 -35.47 -31.12
CA PHE A 79 -4.70 -36.36 -30.89
C PHE A 79 -5.13 -37.69 -30.26
N LYS A 80 -4.30 -38.71 -30.37
CA LYS A 80 -4.56 -40.06 -29.83
C LYS A 80 -3.66 -40.41 -28.66
N GLY A 81 -2.38 -40.03 -28.77
CA GLY A 81 -1.38 -40.25 -27.74
C GLY A 81 -0.76 -38.95 -27.27
N PHE A 82 -0.34 -38.94 -26.02
CA PHE A 82 0.45 -37.86 -25.44
C PHE A 82 1.44 -38.40 -24.41
N LEU A 83 2.46 -37.60 -24.11
CA LEU A 83 3.39 -37.70 -22.99
C LEU A 83 3.65 -36.28 -22.49
N ILE A 84 3.52 -36.03 -21.19
CA ILE A 84 3.82 -34.74 -20.56
C ILE A 84 4.86 -34.95 -19.46
N GLU A 85 5.89 -34.11 -19.47
CA GLU A 85 6.94 -34.03 -18.46
C GLU A 85 7.14 -32.58 -18.00
N ALA A 86 7.66 -32.42 -16.80
CA ALA A 86 8.19 -31.16 -16.29
C ALA A 86 9.71 -31.30 -16.19
N ARG A 87 10.48 -30.32 -16.66
CA ARG A 87 11.96 -30.36 -16.64
C ARG A 87 12.52 -29.06 -16.09
N ASP A 88 13.78 -29.07 -15.68
CA ASP A 88 14.49 -27.86 -15.27
C ASP A 88 14.58 -26.89 -16.45
N ALA A 89 14.10 -25.66 -16.27
CA ALA A 89 14.16 -24.64 -17.33
C ALA A 89 15.61 -24.26 -17.70
N GLY A 90 16.56 -24.40 -16.77
CA GLY A 90 17.99 -24.20 -17.03
C GLY A 90 18.69 -25.41 -17.68
N ASN A 91 18.05 -26.58 -17.67
CA ASN A 91 18.55 -27.79 -18.31
C ASN A 91 17.40 -28.66 -18.88
N PRO A 92 16.77 -28.24 -19.99
CA PRO A 92 15.60 -28.94 -20.56
C PRO A 92 15.89 -30.36 -21.08
N ASP A 93 17.15 -30.71 -21.34
CA ASP A 93 17.56 -32.06 -21.70
C ASP A 93 17.82 -32.97 -20.49
N GLY A 94 17.68 -32.42 -19.28
CA GLY A 94 17.82 -33.13 -18.02
C GLY A 94 16.65 -34.06 -17.66
N PRO A 95 16.72 -34.74 -16.51
CA PRO A 95 15.65 -35.61 -16.03
C PRO A 95 14.37 -34.84 -15.68
N ALA A 96 13.25 -35.55 -15.68
CA ALA A 96 11.96 -35.00 -15.25
C ALA A 96 11.98 -34.56 -13.76
N VAL A 97 11.26 -33.48 -13.46
CA VAL A 97 11.20 -32.79 -12.17
C VAL A 97 9.78 -32.86 -11.61
N GLY A 98 9.64 -33.27 -10.35
CA GLY A 98 8.35 -33.40 -9.67
C GLY A 98 7.58 -34.66 -10.06
N SER A 99 6.31 -34.71 -9.70
CA SER A 99 5.44 -35.87 -9.93
C SER A 99 4.03 -35.43 -10.32
N PHE A 100 3.34 -36.24 -11.12
CA PHE A 100 1.97 -35.99 -11.55
C PHE A 100 0.98 -36.85 -10.76
N SER A 101 -0.23 -36.30 -10.62
CA SER A 101 -1.44 -37.01 -10.22
C SER A 101 -2.50 -36.87 -11.32
N LEU A 102 -3.35 -37.89 -11.43
CA LEU A 102 -4.28 -38.02 -12.55
C LEU A 102 -5.63 -37.39 -12.19
N LEU A 103 -6.14 -36.52 -13.06
CA LEU A 103 -7.52 -36.03 -12.97
C LEU A 103 -8.51 -37.00 -13.62
N ASN A 104 -8.11 -37.70 -14.68
CA ASN A 104 -8.95 -38.68 -15.37
C ASN A 104 -8.20 -40.01 -15.63
N PRO A 105 -8.19 -40.94 -14.66
CA PRO A 105 -7.51 -42.23 -14.78
C PRO A 105 -8.03 -43.14 -15.91
N SER A 106 -9.19 -42.84 -16.49
CA SER A 106 -9.71 -43.60 -17.63
C SER A 106 -8.99 -43.26 -18.94
N GLU A 107 -8.44 -42.05 -19.06
CA GLU A 107 -7.79 -41.55 -20.28
C GLU A 107 -6.28 -41.34 -20.13
N SER A 108 -5.81 -41.18 -18.90
CA SER A 108 -4.40 -40.94 -18.56
C SER A 108 -3.86 -41.94 -17.54
N GLN A 109 -2.55 -42.14 -17.57
CA GLN A 109 -1.81 -43.02 -16.68
C GLN A 109 -0.44 -42.41 -16.37
N LEU A 110 0.09 -42.74 -15.20
CA LEU A 110 1.41 -42.32 -14.77
C LEU A 110 2.49 -43.21 -15.38
N LEU A 111 3.62 -42.59 -15.71
CA LEU A 111 4.85 -43.24 -16.11
C LEU A 111 5.94 -43.03 -15.07
N HIS A 112 6.83 -44.00 -14.99
CA HIS A 112 8.04 -43.94 -14.20
C HIS A 112 9.21 -43.65 -15.15
N CYS A 113 9.66 -42.39 -15.16
CA CYS A 113 10.80 -41.92 -15.92
C CYS A 113 11.96 -41.63 -14.96
N GLY A 114 13.09 -42.31 -15.13
CA GLY A 114 14.23 -42.18 -14.21
C GLY A 114 13.94 -42.79 -12.83
N HIS A 115 14.12 -42.01 -11.77
CA HIS A 115 14.01 -42.46 -10.37
C HIS A 115 12.74 -41.99 -9.65
N THR A 116 11.89 -41.20 -10.31
CA THR A 116 10.73 -40.56 -9.69
C THR A 116 9.45 -41.22 -10.18
N GLN A 117 8.63 -41.72 -9.24
CA GLN A 117 7.34 -42.30 -9.57
C GLN A 117 6.35 -41.21 -10.00
N GLY A 118 5.67 -41.42 -11.13
CA GLY A 118 4.72 -40.46 -11.67
C GLY A 118 5.38 -39.22 -12.27
N SER A 119 6.67 -39.26 -12.60
CA SER A 119 7.41 -38.14 -13.20
C SER A 119 6.88 -37.69 -14.58
N ALA A 120 6.07 -38.53 -15.23
CA ALA A 120 5.42 -38.21 -16.49
C ALA A 120 3.99 -38.77 -16.54
N VAL A 121 3.16 -38.20 -17.40
CA VAL A 121 1.79 -38.67 -17.65
C VAL A 121 1.59 -38.97 -19.13
N SER A 122 0.93 -40.09 -19.43
CA SER A 122 0.65 -40.53 -20.81
C SER A 122 -0.76 -41.09 -20.95
N HIS A 123 -1.15 -41.38 -22.19
CA HIS A 123 -2.48 -41.89 -22.54
C HIS A 123 -2.68 -43.38 -22.19
N THR A 124 -3.89 -43.79 -21.79
CA THR A 124 -4.25 -45.21 -21.57
C THR A 124 -4.69 -45.92 -22.87
N SER A 125 -5.23 -45.18 -23.83
CA SER A 125 -5.78 -45.72 -25.08
C SER A 125 -5.67 -44.75 -26.26
N LYS A 126 -5.82 -45.29 -27.48
CA LYS A 126 -5.84 -44.55 -28.75
C LYS A 126 -7.14 -43.76 -29.04
N SER A 127 -8.01 -43.56 -28.04
CA SER A 127 -9.22 -42.73 -28.19
C SER A 127 -8.82 -41.31 -28.63
N LYS A 128 -9.63 -40.69 -29.49
CA LYS A 128 -9.39 -39.32 -29.94
C LYS A 128 -9.66 -38.35 -28.78
N LYS A 129 -8.76 -37.40 -28.59
CA LYS A 129 -8.81 -36.36 -27.55
C LYS A 129 -8.56 -35.00 -28.18
N THR A 130 -9.18 -33.97 -27.62
CA THR A 130 -8.92 -32.57 -27.96
C THR A 130 -8.24 -31.82 -26.80
N GLU A 131 -8.30 -32.39 -25.60
CA GLU A 131 -7.76 -31.84 -24.38
C GLU A 131 -7.43 -32.98 -23.40
N ILE A 132 -6.42 -32.77 -22.56
CA ILE A 132 -6.16 -33.59 -21.38
C ILE A 132 -5.61 -32.72 -20.26
N GLN A 133 -5.92 -33.08 -19.01
CA GLN A 133 -5.41 -32.40 -17.82
C GLN A 133 -4.75 -33.39 -16.85
N ALA A 134 -3.71 -32.91 -16.18
CA ALA A 134 -3.06 -33.60 -15.06
C ALA A 134 -2.61 -32.57 -14.02
N VAL A 135 -2.46 -32.98 -12.77
CA VAL A 135 -1.97 -32.11 -11.71
C VAL A 135 -0.51 -32.45 -11.43
N TRP A 136 0.38 -31.50 -11.60
CA TRP A 136 1.79 -31.61 -11.26
C TRP A 136 2.04 -31.15 -9.83
N GLU A 137 2.82 -31.91 -9.06
CA GLU A 137 3.25 -31.65 -7.70
C GLU A 137 4.75 -31.28 -7.70
N ALA A 138 5.04 -30.12 -7.15
CA ALA A 138 6.40 -29.60 -7.06
C ALA A 138 7.23 -30.40 -6.04
N PRO A 139 8.48 -30.81 -6.38
CA PRO A 139 9.32 -31.55 -5.45
C PRO A 139 9.74 -30.67 -4.26
N LYS A 140 10.18 -31.31 -3.17
CA LYS A 140 10.65 -30.59 -1.96
C LYS A 140 11.85 -29.66 -2.22
N ASN A 141 12.71 -30.03 -3.17
CA ASN A 141 13.87 -29.25 -3.58
C ASN A 141 13.79 -28.98 -5.11
N PRO A 142 13.01 -27.99 -5.56
CA PRO A 142 12.86 -27.70 -6.98
C PRO A 142 14.01 -26.86 -7.54
N PRO A 143 14.26 -26.92 -8.87
CA PRO A 143 15.13 -25.97 -9.57
C PRO A 143 14.50 -24.56 -9.58
N SER A 144 15.26 -23.52 -9.94
CA SER A 144 14.79 -22.12 -9.93
C SER A 144 13.59 -21.84 -10.85
N GLY A 145 13.40 -22.67 -11.87
CA GLY A 145 12.20 -22.68 -12.70
C GLY A 145 12.01 -24.03 -13.40
N VAL A 146 10.76 -24.33 -13.72
CA VAL A 146 10.36 -25.59 -14.38
C VAL A 146 9.69 -25.26 -15.71
N GLN A 147 10.03 -26.00 -16.75
CA GLN A 147 9.37 -25.95 -18.05
C GLN A 147 8.59 -27.24 -18.31
N PHE A 148 7.31 -27.11 -18.65
CA PHE A 148 6.50 -28.25 -19.08
C PHE A 148 6.74 -28.54 -20.56
N MET A 149 6.88 -29.82 -20.91
CA MET A 149 7.08 -30.26 -22.27
C MET A 149 6.09 -31.38 -22.61
N ALA A 150 5.66 -31.44 -23.87
CA ALA A 150 4.75 -32.48 -24.33
C ALA A 150 5.18 -33.11 -25.65
N THR A 151 4.91 -34.41 -25.78
CA THR A 151 4.86 -35.12 -27.05
C THR A 151 3.42 -35.41 -27.39
N VAL A 152 3.03 -35.17 -28.64
CA VAL A 152 1.66 -35.39 -29.11
C VAL A 152 1.66 -36.26 -30.35
N VAL A 153 0.92 -37.37 -30.29
CA VAL A 153 0.73 -38.32 -31.39
C VAL A 153 -0.67 -38.11 -31.99
N GLN A 154 -0.72 -37.59 -33.21
CA GLN A 154 -1.97 -37.42 -33.95
C GLN A 154 -2.35 -38.69 -34.71
N LYS A 155 -1.38 -39.28 -35.40
CA LYS A 155 -1.48 -40.58 -36.10
C LYS A 155 -0.19 -41.36 -35.84
N TYR A 156 -0.19 -42.65 -36.13
CA TYR A 156 0.98 -43.52 -35.90
C TYR A 156 2.29 -42.92 -36.48
N LYS A 157 2.22 -42.39 -37.71
CA LYS A 157 3.36 -41.76 -38.40
C LYS A 157 3.44 -40.23 -38.26
N VAL A 158 2.55 -39.61 -37.47
CA VAL A 158 2.43 -38.15 -37.37
C VAL A 158 2.38 -37.75 -35.90
N TYR A 159 3.50 -37.26 -35.40
CA TYR A 159 3.66 -36.82 -34.03
C TYR A 159 4.69 -35.69 -33.91
N TRP A 160 4.66 -35.01 -32.78
CA TRP A 160 5.58 -33.93 -32.40
C TRP A 160 6.17 -34.25 -31.04
N VAL A 161 7.45 -33.94 -30.85
CA VAL A 161 8.17 -34.17 -29.60
C VAL A 161 8.60 -32.83 -29.00
N GLN A 162 8.83 -32.80 -27.68
CA GLN A 162 9.39 -31.65 -26.97
C GLN A 162 8.67 -30.32 -27.25
N ILE A 163 7.34 -30.33 -27.40
CA ILE A 163 6.55 -29.10 -27.53
C ILE A 163 6.70 -28.29 -26.23
N PRO A 164 7.28 -27.08 -26.26
CA PRO A 164 7.55 -26.33 -25.05
C PRO A 164 6.29 -25.62 -24.54
N GLY A 165 6.04 -25.73 -23.24
CA GLY A 165 5.08 -24.93 -22.49
C GLY A 165 5.72 -23.72 -21.81
N PRO A 166 4.93 -22.94 -21.05
CA PRO A 166 5.42 -21.82 -20.24
C PRO A 166 6.45 -22.28 -19.19
N VAL A 167 7.43 -21.42 -18.91
CA VAL A 167 8.36 -21.58 -17.79
C VAL A 167 7.71 -21.02 -16.53
N VAL A 168 7.70 -21.80 -15.45
CA VAL A 168 7.15 -21.42 -14.14
C VAL A 168 8.30 -21.27 -13.14
N PRO A 169 8.56 -20.09 -12.57
CA PRO A 169 9.60 -19.90 -11.57
C PRO A 169 9.15 -20.29 -10.15
N VAL A 170 10.12 -20.62 -9.29
CA VAL A 170 9.88 -20.88 -7.86
C VAL A 170 9.60 -19.56 -7.12
N SER A 171 8.54 -19.53 -6.32
CA SER A 171 8.22 -18.45 -5.38
C SER A 171 9.07 -18.61 -4.11
N HIS A 172 10.04 -17.72 -3.91
CA HIS A 172 10.82 -17.68 -2.68
C HIS A 172 10.06 -16.92 -1.59
N SER A 173 10.00 -17.46 -0.36
CA SER A 173 9.64 -16.64 0.80
C SER A 173 10.77 -15.64 1.06
N PRO A 174 10.49 -14.34 1.24
CA PRO A 174 11.51 -13.36 1.57
C PRO A 174 12.20 -13.76 2.89
N PRO A 175 13.53 -13.69 3.00
CA PRO A 175 14.17 -13.77 4.31
C PRO A 175 13.63 -12.64 5.20
N GLY A 176 13.43 -12.93 6.50
CA GLY A 176 12.83 -11.99 7.44
C GLY A 176 13.48 -10.61 7.35
N LEU A 177 12.68 -9.61 6.96
CA LEU A 177 13.15 -8.23 6.80
C LEU A 177 13.72 -7.71 8.13
N SER A 178 14.88 -7.07 8.06
CA SER A 178 15.57 -6.54 9.24
C SER A 178 16.13 -5.14 9.00
N LEU A 179 16.26 -4.38 10.09
CA LEU A 179 16.93 -3.07 10.13
C LEU A 179 18.44 -3.12 9.82
N LYS A 180 19.05 -4.31 9.81
CA LYS A 180 20.48 -4.44 9.54
C LYS A 180 20.81 -3.79 8.19
N GLY A 181 21.74 -2.85 8.22
CA GLY A 181 22.22 -2.15 7.01
C GLY A 181 21.52 -0.84 6.68
N CYS A 182 20.44 -0.45 7.36
CA CYS A 182 19.77 0.83 7.11
C CYS A 182 20.72 2.04 7.35
N GLY A 183 20.89 2.88 6.34
CA GLY A 183 21.83 4.01 6.35
C GLY A 183 23.32 3.63 6.22
N ARG A 184 23.62 2.36 5.89
CA ARG A 184 24.99 1.88 5.68
C ARG A 184 25.14 1.10 4.38
N SER A 185 24.29 0.10 4.17
CA SER A 185 24.27 -0.74 2.98
C SER A 185 22.95 -0.63 2.20
N LYS A 186 21.87 -0.17 2.84
CA LYS A 186 20.58 0.09 2.20
C LYS A 186 19.91 1.35 2.74
N SER A 187 19.10 2.00 1.92
CA SER A 187 18.29 3.13 2.34
C SER A 187 16.96 2.64 2.90
N CYS A 188 16.45 3.29 3.95
CA CYS A 188 15.24 2.84 4.65
C CYS A 188 14.33 4.02 4.99
N LEU A 189 13.03 3.89 4.68
CA LEU A 189 11.96 4.78 5.13
C LEU A 189 11.00 4.01 6.04
N ARG A 190 10.65 4.60 7.19
CA ARG A 190 9.93 3.91 8.26
C ARG A 190 8.86 4.77 8.91
N ASP A 191 7.78 4.11 9.31
CA ASP A 191 6.71 4.71 10.10
C ASP A 191 6.14 3.68 11.10
N PRO A 192 6.24 3.90 12.42
CA PRO A 192 6.86 5.05 13.08
C PRO A 192 8.39 5.14 12.93
N VAL A 193 8.96 6.34 13.15
CA VAL A 193 10.41 6.52 13.13
C VAL A 193 11.07 5.62 14.18
N GLY A 194 12.00 4.78 13.75
CA GLY A 194 12.78 3.91 14.64
C GLY A 194 12.22 2.49 14.80
N CYS A 195 11.04 2.18 14.27
CA CYS A 195 10.48 0.82 14.34
C CYS A 195 11.36 -0.22 13.60
N ASP A 196 11.26 -1.48 14.01
CA ASP A 196 11.92 -2.65 13.41
C ASP A 196 10.87 -3.57 12.75
N PRO A 197 10.89 -3.76 11.41
CA PRO A 197 9.92 -4.61 10.72
C PRO A 197 9.99 -6.09 11.15
N GLY A 198 11.08 -6.55 11.75
CA GLY A 198 11.21 -7.92 12.24
C GLY A 198 10.70 -8.13 13.67
N ARG A 199 10.34 -7.06 14.40
CA ARG A 199 9.90 -7.12 15.81
C ARG A 199 8.59 -6.38 16.06
N ASP A 200 8.39 -5.27 15.38
CA ASP A 200 7.27 -4.37 15.57
C ASP A 200 6.19 -4.64 14.51
N PRO A 201 5.03 -5.22 14.87
CA PRO A 201 3.99 -5.60 13.90
C PRO A 201 3.32 -4.40 13.22
N LEU A 202 3.48 -3.19 13.79
CA LEU A 202 2.91 -1.95 13.28
C LEU A 202 3.89 -1.13 12.43
N CYS A 203 5.06 -1.69 12.11
CA CYS A 203 6.10 -0.99 11.37
C CYS A 203 5.84 -1.03 9.86
N PHE A 204 5.53 0.12 9.27
CA PHE A 204 5.63 0.30 7.83
C PHE A 204 7.08 0.56 7.46
N PHE A 205 7.59 -0.23 6.53
CA PHE A 205 9.00 -0.25 6.17
C PHE A 205 9.15 -0.37 4.66
N LEU A 206 9.94 0.53 4.09
CA LEU A 206 10.47 0.45 2.73
C LEU A 206 11.98 0.49 2.81
N SER A 207 12.67 -0.44 2.16
CA SER A 207 14.09 -0.30 1.87
C SER A 207 14.42 -0.57 0.43
N PHE A 208 15.51 0.06 -0.01
CA PHE A 208 16.06 -0.12 -1.35
C PHE A 208 17.57 -0.21 -1.29
N THR A 209 18.11 -1.17 -2.05
CA THR A 209 19.55 -1.47 -2.11
C THR A 209 19.99 -1.42 -3.57
N PRO A 210 20.81 -0.43 -3.96
CA PRO A 210 21.40 -0.40 -5.29
C PRO A 210 22.34 -1.59 -5.49
N GLU A 211 22.15 -2.31 -6.59
CA GLU A 211 23.06 -3.33 -7.10
C GLU A 211 23.64 -2.83 -8.45
N ALA A 212 24.43 -3.65 -9.14
CA ALA A 212 25.16 -3.18 -10.33
C ALA A 212 24.27 -2.62 -11.46
N ARG A 213 23.11 -3.24 -11.73
CA ARG A 213 22.15 -2.80 -12.77
C ARG A 213 20.70 -2.69 -12.27
N THR A 214 20.44 -3.24 -11.09
CA THR A 214 19.13 -3.38 -10.47
C THR A 214 19.10 -2.66 -9.15
N VAL A 215 17.90 -2.39 -8.65
CA VAL A 215 17.66 -2.02 -7.26
C VAL A 215 16.77 -3.08 -6.64
N LEU A 216 17.20 -3.61 -5.50
CA LEU A 216 16.40 -4.51 -4.68
C LEU A 216 15.49 -3.69 -3.77
N PHE A 217 14.18 -3.81 -3.96
CA PHE A 217 13.16 -3.21 -3.11
C PHE A 217 12.59 -4.23 -2.14
N GLU A 218 12.32 -3.75 -0.93
CA GLU A 218 11.85 -4.52 0.20
C GLU A 218 10.78 -3.70 0.92
N LEU A 219 9.58 -4.24 1.04
CA LEU A 219 8.41 -3.55 1.61
C LEU A 219 7.77 -4.44 2.68
N SER A 220 7.44 -3.88 3.83
CA SER A 220 6.80 -4.60 4.93
C SER A 220 5.84 -3.70 5.69
N GLY A 221 4.69 -4.22 6.10
CA GLY A 221 3.76 -3.48 6.96
C GLY A 221 2.41 -4.17 7.13
N PRO A 222 1.66 -3.80 8.18
CA PRO A 222 0.32 -4.31 8.40
C PRO A 222 -0.65 -3.74 7.36
N ALA A 223 -1.37 -4.59 6.65
CA ALA A 223 -2.34 -4.16 5.66
C ALA A 223 -3.45 -5.20 5.48
N ASP A 224 -4.71 -4.73 5.51
CA ASP A 224 -5.87 -5.60 5.30
C ASP A 224 -5.96 -6.09 3.85
N GLY A 225 -5.50 -5.27 2.90
CA GLY A 225 -5.59 -5.57 1.47
C GLY A 225 -4.34 -5.29 0.67
N TYR A 226 -3.79 -4.07 0.73
CA TYR A 226 -2.57 -3.77 -0.04
C TYR A 226 -1.60 -2.86 0.71
N LEU A 227 -0.34 -3.01 0.34
CA LEU A 227 0.76 -2.16 0.75
C LEU A 227 1.48 -1.67 -0.51
N SER A 228 1.83 -0.39 -0.57
CA SER A 228 2.44 0.18 -1.77
C SER A 228 3.46 1.25 -1.45
N PHE A 229 4.37 1.48 -2.39
CA PHE A 229 5.15 2.71 -2.41
C PHE A 229 5.13 3.36 -3.78
N ALA A 230 5.43 4.66 -3.83
CA ALA A 230 5.53 5.40 -5.08
C ALA A 230 6.77 6.28 -5.12
N LEU A 231 7.27 6.49 -6.34
CA LEU A 231 8.26 7.50 -6.69
C LEU A 231 7.51 8.71 -7.26
N SER A 232 7.70 9.87 -6.64
CA SER A 232 7.04 11.11 -7.06
C SER A 232 8.05 12.24 -7.24
N LEU A 233 7.76 13.13 -8.19
CA LEU A 233 8.56 14.34 -8.41
C LEU A 233 8.18 15.46 -7.41
N ASP A 234 7.02 15.37 -6.77
CA ASP A 234 6.56 16.34 -5.79
C ASP A 234 5.96 15.66 -4.53
N LYS A 235 5.34 16.45 -3.64
CA LYS A 235 4.67 15.93 -2.43
C LYS A 235 3.16 15.77 -2.63
N TRP A 236 2.71 15.69 -3.88
CA TRP A 236 1.32 15.67 -4.27
C TRP A 236 1.00 14.42 -5.08
N MET A 237 0.32 13.47 -4.44
CA MET A 237 -0.07 12.23 -5.09
C MET A 237 -0.89 12.48 -6.36
N GLY A 238 -0.40 11.93 -7.47
CA GLY A 238 -1.17 11.83 -8.70
C GLY A 238 -0.40 11.78 -10.01
N ASN A 239 0.92 11.84 -10.07
CA ASN A 239 1.67 11.60 -11.31
C ASN A 239 2.89 10.74 -10.97
N ASP A 240 2.62 9.57 -10.42
CA ASP A 240 3.60 8.80 -9.64
C ASP A 240 3.82 7.40 -10.23
N ASP A 241 5.08 6.94 -10.24
CA ASP A 241 5.44 5.55 -10.55
C ASP A 241 5.25 4.70 -9.27
N VAL A 242 4.26 3.80 -9.28
CA VAL A 242 3.75 3.09 -8.11
C VAL A 242 4.10 1.61 -8.18
N TYR A 243 4.43 1.03 -7.03
CA TYR A 243 4.67 -0.39 -6.85
C TYR A 243 3.73 -0.91 -5.77
N LEU A 244 2.96 -1.93 -6.11
CA LEU A 244 1.83 -2.44 -5.34
C LEU A 244 2.11 -3.88 -4.89
N CYS A 245 1.82 -4.16 -3.63
CA CYS A 245 1.68 -5.49 -3.07
C CYS A 245 0.23 -5.69 -2.66
N VAL A 246 -0.52 -6.41 -3.48
CA VAL A 246 -1.96 -6.56 -3.32
C VAL A 246 -2.26 -7.98 -2.87
N ARG A 247 -2.93 -8.11 -1.74
CA ARG A 247 -3.47 -9.39 -1.27
C ARG A 247 -4.61 -9.81 -2.18
N ASP A 248 -4.48 -11.02 -2.73
CA ASP A 248 -5.54 -11.71 -3.44
C ASP A 248 -5.70 -13.11 -2.80
N GLY A 249 -6.76 -13.28 -2.01
CA GLY A 249 -6.95 -14.44 -1.14
C GLY A 249 -5.79 -14.65 -0.15
N ASP A 250 -5.07 -15.77 -0.32
CA ASP A 250 -3.91 -16.17 0.48
C ASP A 250 -2.56 -15.84 -0.20
N SER A 251 -2.62 -15.23 -1.39
CA SER A 251 -1.45 -14.78 -2.15
C SER A 251 -1.29 -13.26 -2.12
N VAL A 252 -0.08 -12.81 -2.47
CA VAL A 252 0.22 -11.38 -2.66
C VAL A 252 0.78 -11.20 -4.06
N ASP A 253 0.08 -10.40 -4.86
CA ASP A 253 0.52 -10.00 -6.19
C ASP A 253 1.38 -8.75 -6.10
N ILE A 254 2.57 -8.81 -6.73
CA ILE A 254 3.51 -7.70 -6.80
C ILE A 254 3.44 -7.11 -8.20
N ASN A 255 2.90 -5.90 -8.29
CA ASN A 255 2.64 -5.22 -9.55
C ASN A 255 3.30 -3.85 -9.59
N ALA A 256 3.66 -3.42 -10.80
CA ALA A 256 4.01 -2.03 -11.04
C ALA A 256 2.87 -1.32 -11.77
N ALA A 257 2.64 -0.06 -11.43
CA ALA A 257 1.52 0.73 -11.91
C ALA A 257 1.92 2.21 -12.03
N TYR A 258 1.09 2.99 -12.72
CA TYR A 258 1.20 4.44 -12.77
C TYR A 258 -0.09 5.09 -12.31
N VAL A 259 0.02 6.17 -11.54
CA VAL A 259 -1.15 6.94 -11.10
C VAL A 259 -1.17 8.28 -11.81
N SER A 260 -2.31 8.57 -12.44
CA SER A 260 -2.65 9.86 -13.06
C SER A 260 -3.80 10.54 -12.31
N GLY A 261 -3.57 11.76 -11.83
CA GLY A 261 -4.47 12.49 -10.94
C GLY A 261 -4.85 11.71 -9.68
N ARG A 262 -6.15 11.71 -9.34
CA ARG A 262 -6.70 10.99 -8.18
C ARG A 262 -7.56 9.81 -8.63
N ALA A 263 -7.06 9.06 -9.61
CA ALA A 263 -7.71 7.89 -10.18
C ALA A 263 -7.12 6.58 -9.60
N HIS A 264 -7.69 5.44 -10.01
CA HIS A 264 -7.09 4.14 -9.73
C HIS A 264 -5.77 3.99 -10.51
N PRO A 265 -4.75 3.32 -9.94
CA PRO A 265 -3.51 3.05 -10.66
C PRO A 265 -3.74 2.19 -11.89
N GLU A 266 -3.06 2.54 -12.98
CA GLU A 266 -3.04 1.77 -14.22
C GLU A 266 -1.86 0.79 -14.19
N LEU A 267 -2.14 -0.51 -14.22
CA LEU A 267 -1.11 -1.55 -14.19
C LEU A 267 -0.21 -1.47 -15.43
N ALA A 268 1.08 -1.74 -15.25
CA ALA A 268 2.04 -1.77 -16.34
C ALA A 268 1.70 -2.91 -17.33
N SER A 269 1.75 -2.62 -18.63
CA SER A 269 1.50 -3.60 -19.69
C SER A 269 2.62 -4.63 -19.85
N GLU A 270 3.83 -4.30 -19.40
CA GLU A 270 5.00 -5.16 -19.44
C GLU A 270 5.48 -5.43 -18.01
N ASN A 271 5.87 -6.68 -17.72
CA ASN A 271 6.43 -7.03 -16.42
C ASN A 271 7.88 -6.52 -16.33
N VAL A 272 8.08 -5.43 -15.60
CA VAL A 272 9.41 -4.82 -15.37
C VAL A 272 10.06 -5.27 -14.06
N LEU A 273 9.40 -6.16 -13.32
CA LEU A 273 9.86 -6.63 -12.01
C LEU A 273 10.44 -8.04 -12.15
N SER A 274 11.52 -8.31 -11.42
CA SER A 274 12.19 -9.62 -11.38
C SER A 274 12.47 -10.03 -9.93
N ASP A 275 12.83 -11.30 -9.71
CA ASP A 275 13.08 -11.86 -8.37
C ASP A 275 11.98 -11.51 -7.34
N THR A 276 10.72 -11.68 -7.73
CA THR A 276 9.57 -11.36 -6.88
C THR A 276 9.38 -12.43 -5.80
N ALA A 277 9.23 -11.97 -4.57
CA ALA A 277 9.06 -12.81 -3.39
C ALA A 277 8.11 -12.12 -2.41
N TRP A 278 7.22 -12.88 -1.78
CA TRP A 278 6.25 -12.34 -0.84
C TRP A 278 5.97 -13.28 0.34
N GLN A 279 5.55 -12.68 1.45
CA GLN A 279 5.06 -13.38 2.63
C GLN A 279 3.85 -12.64 3.21
N LEU A 280 2.85 -13.42 3.61
CA LEU A 280 1.68 -12.95 4.35
C LEU A 280 1.61 -13.75 5.65
N ALA A 281 1.84 -13.08 6.78
CA ALA A 281 1.79 -13.70 8.10
C ALA A 281 1.25 -12.68 9.12
N ASP A 282 0.33 -13.11 9.98
CA ASP A 282 -0.24 -12.28 11.06
C ASP A 282 -0.77 -10.91 10.60
N GLY A 283 -1.32 -10.83 9.38
CA GLY A 283 -1.83 -9.58 8.79
C GLY A 283 -0.75 -8.62 8.27
N VAL A 284 0.52 -9.04 8.25
CA VAL A 284 1.65 -8.30 7.70
C VAL A 284 1.94 -8.77 6.29
N ILE A 285 1.93 -7.84 5.34
CA ILE A 285 2.37 -8.05 3.96
C ILE A 285 3.85 -7.75 3.88
N GLN A 286 4.62 -8.69 3.34
CA GLN A 286 6.03 -8.51 3.00
C GLN A 286 6.24 -8.80 1.52
N CYS A 287 6.95 -7.91 0.86
CA CYS A 287 7.30 -8.03 -0.55
C CYS A 287 8.76 -7.71 -0.78
N ARG A 288 9.31 -8.41 -1.76
CA ARG A 288 10.65 -8.22 -2.27
C ARG A 288 10.63 -8.36 -3.77
N PHE A 289 11.32 -7.47 -4.47
CA PHE A 289 11.50 -7.57 -5.92
C PHE A 289 12.71 -6.74 -6.36
N ARG A 290 13.22 -7.04 -7.55
CA ARG A 290 14.22 -6.26 -8.26
C ARG A 290 13.61 -5.50 -9.42
N ARG A 291 14.20 -4.34 -9.70
CA ARG A 291 13.85 -3.50 -10.84
C ARG A 291 15.10 -2.88 -11.44
N ASP A 292 15.22 -2.89 -12.75
CA ASP A 292 16.36 -2.30 -13.46
C ASP A 292 16.42 -0.79 -13.23
N ILE A 293 17.64 -0.25 -13.10
CA ILE A 293 17.85 1.19 -12.92
C ILE A 293 17.35 1.95 -14.15
N LEU A 294 17.79 1.48 -15.33
CA LEU A 294 17.39 1.99 -16.64
C LEU A 294 16.54 0.93 -17.34
N LEU A 295 15.35 1.32 -17.79
CA LEU A 295 14.50 0.42 -18.56
C LEU A 295 14.97 0.39 -20.03
N PRO A 296 15.05 -0.79 -20.69
CA PRO A 296 15.56 -0.92 -22.07
C PRO A 296 14.71 -0.18 -23.12
N ARG A 297 13.44 0.10 -22.79
CA ARG A 297 12.52 0.92 -23.58
C ARG A 297 12.00 2.05 -22.70
N GLN A 298 11.88 3.24 -23.30
CA GLN A 298 11.34 4.41 -22.63
C GLN A 298 9.80 4.24 -22.53
N ILE A 299 9.36 3.56 -21.48
CA ILE A 299 7.93 3.44 -21.15
C ILE A 299 7.53 4.78 -20.51
N GLU A 300 6.69 5.57 -21.19
CA GLU A 300 6.39 6.98 -20.83
C GLU A 300 5.92 7.20 -19.39
N SER A 301 5.40 6.16 -18.73
CA SER A 301 4.88 6.20 -17.36
C SER A 301 5.84 5.64 -16.30
N ARG A 302 7.09 5.29 -16.65
CA ARG A 302 8.04 4.65 -15.72
C ARG A 302 9.28 5.48 -15.49
N PHE A 303 9.65 5.64 -14.23
CA PHE A 303 10.69 6.58 -13.80
C PHE A 303 12.07 5.93 -13.81
N SER A 304 13.12 6.65 -14.17
CA SER A 304 14.48 6.08 -14.08
C SER A 304 14.97 6.08 -12.64
N LEU A 305 15.59 5.01 -12.13
CA LEU A 305 16.01 4.98 -10.71
C LEU A 305 17.30 5.78 -10.45
N ASP A 306 17.92 6.35 -11.47
CA ASP A 306 19.11 7.21 -11.34
C ASP A 306 18.79 8.67 -10.98
N GLN A 307 17.50 9.01 -10.82
CA GLN A 307 17.05 10.34 -10.43
C GLN A 307 16.56 10.39 -8.97
N SER A 308 16.25 11.61 -8.51
CA SER A 308 15.77 11.88 -7.16
C SER A 308 14.25 11.98 -7.09
N TYR A 309 13.65 11.29 -6.13
CA TYR A 309 12.19 11.27 -5.93
C TYR A 309 11.79 11.42 -4.47
N PHE A 310 10.61 11.97 -4.23
CA PHE A 310 9.91 11.76 -2.97
C PHE A 310 9.38 10.34 -2.93
N LEU A 311 9.51 9.71 -1.77
CA LEU A 311 9.02 8.36 -1.53
C LEU A 311 7.70 8.42 -0.78
N PHE A 312 6.70 7.72 -1.29
CA PHE A 312 5.39 7.62 -0.70
C PHE A 312 5.20 6.19 -0.21
N ILE A 313 4.65 5.97 0.99
CA ILE A 313 4.17 4.65 1.43
C ILE A 313 2.68 4.77 1.75
N ALA A 314 1.88 3.92 1.13
CA ALA A 314 0.44 3.86 1.35
C ALA A 314 0.00 2.42 1.62
N HIS A 315 -1.11 2.28 2.33
CA HIS A 315 -1.75 0.99 2.57
C HIS A 315 -3.27 1.18 2.60
N GLY A 316 -4.00 0.14 2.26
CA GLY A 316 -5.45 0.20 2.22
C GLY A 316 -6.10 -1.17 2.09
N ARG A 317 -7.41 -1.16 1.87
CA ARG A 317 -8.21 -2.37 1.65
C ARG A 317 -8.14 -2.79 0.19
N ALA A 318 -8.32 -4.09 -0.02
CA ALA A 318 -8.42 -4.72 -1.32
C ALA A 318 -9.41 -5.89 -1.19
N GLU A 319 -10.22 -6.09 -2.22
CA GLU A 319 -11.16 -7.21 -2.33
C GLU A 319 -10.97 -7.81 -3.73
N ASP A 320 -10.78 -9.13 -3.79
CA ASP A 320 -10.56 -9.88 -5.04
C ASP A 320 -9.48 -9.27 -5.96
N GLY A 321 -8.33 -8.90 -5.38
CA GLY A 321 -7.22 -8.25 -6.10
C GLY A 321 -7.46 -6.79 -6.50
N VAL A 322 -8.64 -6.23 -6.22
CA VAL A 322 -8.99 -4.83 -6.53
C VAL A 322 -8.73 -3.95 -5.32
N ILE A 323 -7.88 -2.93 -5.47
CA ILE A 323 -7.54 -2.00 -4.40
C ILE A 323 -8.56 -0.86 -4.26
N TYR A 324 -8.75 -0.41 -3.02
CA TYR A 324 -9.58 0.75 -2.69
C TYR A 324 -8.73 1.93 -2.22
N ARG A 325 -9.36 3.10 -2.13
CA ARG A 325 -8.70 4.30 -1.61
C ARG A 325 -8.20 4.06 -0.17
N HIS A 326 -6.95 4.42 0.08
CA HIS A 326 -6.40 4.46 1.44
C HIS A 326 -7.11 5.50 2.34
N ASP A 327 -7.28 5.18 3.62
CA ASP A 327 -7.97 6.05 4.61
C ASP A 327 -7.04 7.01 5.36
N ARG A 328 -5.73 6.78 5.30
CA ARG A 328 -4.71 7.67 5.88
C ARG A 328 -3.92 8.34 4.77
N GLN A 329 -3.40 9.55 5.01
CA GLN A 329 -2.42 10.13 4.09
C GLN A 329 -1.20 9.21 3.97
N PRO A 330 -0.61 9.08 2.76
CA PRO A 330 0.61 8.34 2.59
C PRO A 330 1.72 8.95 3.43
N LEU A 331 2.65 8.11 3.89
CA LEU A 331 3.89 8.59 4.47
C LEU A 331 4.76 9.14 3.34
N ILE A 332 5.12 10.42 3.39
CA ILE A 332 5.93 11.07 2.36
C ILE A 332 7.31 11.38 2.93
N SER A 333 8.39 11.05 2.21
CA SER A 333 9.76 11.39 2.61
C SER A 333 9.95 12.91 2.75
N THR A 334 10.84 13.31 3.67
CA THR A 334 11.06 14.72 4.00
C THR A 334 11.66 15.49 2.82
N HIS A 335 12.57 14.86 2.08
CA HIS A 335 13.27 15.38 0.91
C HIS A 335 13.29 14.32 -0.21
N GLN A 336 13.66 14.72 -1.42
CA GLN A 336 13.87 13.78 -2.53
C GLN A 336 15.17 13.00 -2.31
N THR A 337 15.15 11.72 -2.62
CA THR A 337 16.31 10.82 -2.48
C THR A 337 16.62 10.18 -3.82
N VAL A 338 17.91 10.13 -4.18
CA VAL A 338 18.39 9.38 -5.35
C VAL A 338 18.37 7.90 -4.99
N ILE A 339 17.62 7.09 -5.75
CA ILE A 339 17.43 5.67 -5.40
C ILE A 339 18.76 4.91 -5.45
N THR A 340 19.61 5.22 -6.42
CA THR A 340 20.97 4.66 -6.56
C THR A 340 22.05 5.39 -5.75
N GLY A 341 21.63 6.35 -4.92
CA GLY A 341 22.52 7.18 -4.10
C GLY A 341 23.12 6.44 -2.91
N LEU A 342 23.79 7.20 -2.03
CA LEU A 342 24.34 6.66 -0.80
C LEU A 342 23.21 6.14 0.14
N PRO A 343 23.44 5.05 0.89
CA PRO A 343 22.46 4.55 1.85
C PRO A 343 22.08 5.56 2.94
N GLU A 344 20.78 5.78 3.14
CA GLU A 344 20.26 6.76 4.10
C GLU A 344 19.16 6.21 5.02
N ASN A 345 19.09 6.74 6.24
CA ASN A 345 17.93 6.55 7.12
C ASN A 345 16.95 7.71 6.92
N LEU A 346 15.95 7.48 6.08
CA LEU A 346 14.98 8.50 5.68
C LEU A 346 13.91 8.70 6.74
N ALA A 347 13.49 9.95 6.90
CA ALA A 347 12.35 10.35 7.71
C ALA A 347 11.19 10.79 6.81
N GLY A 348 9.97 10.48 7.21
CA GLY A 348 8.75 10.89 6.53
C GLY A 348 7.72 11.51 7.47
N SER A 349 6.70 12.12 6.88
CA SER A 349 5.56 12.70 7.60
C SER A 349 4.29 12.38 6.82
N ARG A 350 3.21 12.01 7.53
CA ARG A 350 1.88 11.83 6.91
C ARG A 350 1.12 13.15 6.80
N SER A 351 1.47 14.12 7.66
CA SER A 351 0.84 15.44 7.66
C SER A 351 1.71 16.47 6.93
N PRO A 352 1.16 17.21 5.93
CA PRO A 352 1.87 18.31 5.28
C PRO A 352 2.12 19.48 6.23
N LEU A 353 3.26 20.16 6.06
CA LEU A 353 3.68 21.30 6.90
C LEU A 353 2.61 22.42 6.96
N LEU A 354 1.99 22.75 5.82
CA LEU A 354 0.94 23.78 5.75
C LEU A 354 -0.27 23.43 6.62
N ILE A 355 -0.64 22.15 6.68
CA ILE A 355 -1.77 21.69 7.48
C ILE A 355 -1.41 21.66 8.97
N LYS A 356 -0.16 21.31 9.32
CA LYS A 356 0.35 21.48 10.69
C LYS A 356 0.22 22.93 11.13
N PHE A 357 0.70 23.88 10.34
CA PHE A 357 0.59 25.32 10.67
C PHE A 357 -0.85 25.82 10.72
N HIS A 358 -1.75 25.34 9.86
CA HIS A 358 -3.18 25.61 9.97
C HIS A 358 -3.71 25.24 11.36
N GLY A 359 -3.45 24.00 11.81
CA GLY A 359 -3.85 23.52 13.13
C GLY A 359 -3.24 24.36 14.27
N VAL A 360 -1.95 24.66 14.19
CA VAL A 360 -1.24 25.50 15.18
C VAL A 360 -1.89 26.88 15.30
N PHE A 361 -2.10 27.58 14.18
CA PHE A 361 -2.69 28.92 14.21
C PHE A 361 -4.13 28.91 14.72
N MET A 362 -4.93 27.90 14.35
CA MET A 362 -6.31 27.78 14.85
C MET A 362 -6.36 27.49 16.35
N LEU A 363 -5.48 26.63 16.87
CA LEU A 363 -5.40 26.37 18.30
C LEU A 363 -4.95 27.61 19.08
N VAL A 364 -3.87 28.28 18.65
CA VAL A 364 -3.39 29.50 19.33
C VAL A 364 -4.46 30.60 19.30
N ALA A 365 -5.09 30.83 18.15
CA ALA A 365 -6.11 31.86 17.99
C ALA A 365 -7.34 31.60 18.89
N TRP A 366 -7.92 30.41 18.80
CA TRP A 366 -9.22 30.16 19.39
C TRP A 366 -9.16 29.58 20.79
N MET A 367 -8.15 28.78 21.12
CA MET A 367 -8.01 28.18 22.46
C MET A 367 -7.25 29.07 23.44
N THR A 368 -6.39 29.97 22.96
CA THR A 368 -5.56 30.81 23.83
C THR A 368 -5.93 32.29 23.74
N THR A 369 -5.85 32.92 22.54
CA THR A 369 -6.04 34.38 22.46
C THR A 369 -7.49 34.80 22.65
N VAL A 370 -8.45 34.08 22.06
CA VAL A 370 -9.89 34.36 22.25
C VAL A 370 -10.32 34.15 23.70
N THR A 371 -10.02 32.99 24.27
CA THR A 371 -10.43 32.64 25.64
C THR A 371 -9.86 33.63 26.66
N THR A 372 -8.56 33.93 26.56
CA THR A 372 -7.90 34.93 27.43
C THR A 372 -8.50 36.31 27.25
N GLY A 373 -8.70 36.75 25.99
CA GLY A 373 -9.26 38.07 25.71
C GLY A 373 -10.69 38.23 26.22
N VAL A 374 -11.52 37.19 26.15
CA VAL A 374 -12.88 37.18 26.71
C VAL A 374 -12.87 37.24 28.23
N ILE A 375 -12.05 36.41 28.89
CA ILE A 375 -11.92 36.40 30.36
C ILE A 375 -11.50 37.79 30.87
N ILE A 376 -10.49 38.41 30.27
CA ILE A 376 -10.01 39.75 30.65
C ILE A 376 -11.11 40.79 30.44
N ALA A 377 -11.79 40.77 29.30
CA ALA A 377 -12.86 41.72 29.01
C ALA A 377 -14.08 41.55 29.90
N ARG A 378 -14.38 40.34 30.39
CA ARG A 378 -15.55 40.06 31.22
C ARG A 378 -15.30 40.36 32.70
N TYR A 379 -14.17 39.90 33.26
CA TYR A 379 -13.97 39.86 34.71
C TYR A 379 -13.02 40.90 35.28
N PHE A 380 -12.18 41.53 34.43
CA PHE A 380 -11.06 42.37 34.87
C PHE A 380 -11.20 43.86 34.50
N LYS A 381 -12.40 44.34 34.14
CA LYS A 381 -12.63 45.74 33.73
C LYS A 381 -12.24 46.79 34.79
N HIS A 382 -12.29 46.40 36.07
CA HIS A 382 -12.12 47.27 37.23
C HIS A 382 -10.85 46.97 38.05
N ASP A 383 -10.10 45.91 37.72
CA ASP A 383 -8.94 45.45 38.51
C ASP A 383 -7.66 46.28 38.32
N TRP A 384 -7.69 47.20 37.35
CA TRP A 384 -6.58 48.05 36.91
C TRP A 384 -7.06 49.47 36.55
N PRO A 385 -7.66 50.21 37.50
CA PRO A 385 -8.32 51.48 37.20
C PRO A 385 -7.35 52.59 36.80
N GLU A 386 -6.15 52.61 37.38
CA GLU A 386 -5.15 53.67 37.18
C GLU A 386 -4.21 53.41 36.00
N THR A 387 -3.94 52.14 35.70
CA THR A 387 -3.06 51.74 34.59
C THR A 387 -3.74 51.91 33.24
N ARG A 388 -3.15 52.77 32.41
CA ARG A 388 -3.56 53.02 31.03
C ARG A 388 -2.43 52.64 30.08
N LEU A 389 -2.80 52.09 28.92
CA LEU A 389 -1.89 51.79 27.83
C LEU A 389 -2.41 52.50 26.57
N PHE A 390 -1.56 53.29 25.91
CA PHE A 390 -1.94 54.14 24.77
C PHE A 390 -3.24 54.95 25.04
N GLY A 391 -3.32 55.58 26.22
CA GLY A 391 -4.45 56.45 26.61
C GLY A 391 -5.78 55.74 26.92
N ARG A 392 -5.85 54.40 26.89
CA ARG A 392 -7.06 53.61 27.23
C ARG A 392 -6.79 52.66 28.41
N ARG A 393 -7.86 52.20 29.08
CA ARG A 393 -7.74 51.24 30.20
C ARG A 393 -7.05 49.95 29.76
N LEU A 394 -6.21 49.40 30.62
CA LEU A 394 -5.39 48.21 30.32
C LEU A 394 -6.21 47.03 29.77
N TRP A 395 -7.29 46.63 30.44
CA TRP A 395 -8.13 45.50 30.00
C TRP A 395 -8.61 45.63 28.55
N PHE A 396 -8.95 46.85 28.14
CA PHE A 396 -9.49 47.13 26.81
C PHE A 396 -8.41 46.98 25.75
N GLN A 397 -7.19 47.42 26.07
CA GLN A 397 -6.06 47.28 25.17
C GLN A 397 -5.60 45.83 25.04
N VAL A 398 -5.54 45.09 26.16
CA VAL A 398 -5.18 43.67 26.13
C VAL A 398 -6.22 42.87 25.35
N HIS A 399 -7.52 43.09 25.60
CA HIS A 399 -8.59 42.46 24.82
C HIS A 399 -8.46 42.80 23.33
N ARG A 400 -8.30 44.08 22.98
CA ARG A 400 -8.16 44.52 21.60
C ARG A 400 -6.96 43.88 20.91
N ALA A 401 -5.80 43.86 21.57
CA ALA A 401 -4.59 43.24 21.04
C ALA A 401 -4.78 41.73 20.78
N LEU A 402 -5.36 41.01 21.74
CA LEU A 402 -5.62 39.57 21.60
C LEU A 402 -6.67 39.26 20.51
N MET A 403 -7.73 40.07 20.39
CA MET A 403 -8.72 39.89 19.32
C MET A 403 -8.12 40.21 17.94
N THR A 404 -7.31 41.26 17.81
CA THR A 404 -6.61 41.57 16.56
C THR A 404 -5.67 40.43 16.17
N LEU A 405 -4.88 39.92 17.12
CA LEU A 405 -4.00 38.77 16.89
C LEU A 405 -4.80 37.52 16.47
N THR A 406 -5.96 37.28 17.10
CA THR A 406 -6.87 36.18 16.72
C THR A 406 -7.28 36.29 15.26
N VAL A 407 -7.73 37.46 14.80
CA VAL A 407 -8.16 37.66 13.41
C VAL A 407 -6.99 37.42 12.45
N LEU A 408 -5.80 37.96 12.74
CA LEU A 408 -4.61 37.75 11.91
C LEU A 408 -4.24 36.27 11.79
N LEU A 409 -4.14 35.55 12.92
CA LEU A 409 -3.85 34.13 12.93
C LEU A 409 -4.93 33.30 12.23
N THR A 410 -6.20 33.69 12.40
CA THR A 410 -7.33 33.02 11.74
C THR A 410 -7.25 33.23 10.22
N CYS A 411 -6.94 34.44 9.73
CA CYS A 411 -6.76 34.72 8.29
C CYS A 411 -5.64 33.89 7.67
N VAL A 412 -4.47 33.88 8.31
CA VAL A 412 -3.32 33.11 7.83
C VAL A 412 -3.66 31.63 7.86
N GLY A 413 -4.08 31.11 9.02
CA GLY A 413 -4.39 29.69 9.18
C GLY A 413 -5.49 29.22 8.24
N PHE A 414 -6.56 29.99 8.04
CA PHE A 414 -7.67 29.64 7.16
C PHE A 414 -7.24 29.50 5.71
N SER A 415 -6.27 30.29 5.26
CA SER A 415 -5.79 30.28 3.87
C SER A 415 -4.94 29.04 3.55
N LEU A 416 -4.22 28.49 4.53
CA LEU A 416 -3.24 27.40 4.32
C LEU A 416 -3.83 26.11 3.71
N PRO A 417 -4.99 25.58 4.14
CA PRO A 417 -5.59 24.40 3.52
C PRO A 417 -6.01 24.62 2.07
N PHE A 418 -6.48 25.82 1.71
CA PHE A 418 -6.86 26.14 0.33
C PHE A 418 -5.64 26.24 -0.57
N ILE A 419 -4.54 26.83 -0.07
CA ILE A 419 -3.25 26.86 -0.76
C ILE A 419 -2.74 25.43 -0.98
N TYR A 420 -2.75 24.60 0.07
CA TYR A 420 -2.31 23.20 -0.02
C TYR A 420 -3.15 22.41 -1.02
N ARG A 421 -4.47 22.59 -1.04
CA ARG A 421 -5.39 21.82 -1.89
C ARG A 421 -5.52 22.35 -3.30
N GLY A 422 -5.10 23.59 -3.56
CA GLY A 422 -5.43 24.32 -4.79
C GLY A 422 -6.94 24.55 -4.99
N GLY A 423 -7.76 24.42 -3.94
CA GLY A 423 -9.22 24.50 -4.06
C GLY A 423 -10.00 23.91 -2.88
N TRP A 424 -11.30 23.69 -3.09
CA TRP A 424 -12.24 23.16 -2.08
C TRP A 424 -12.14 21.64 -1.94
N SER A 425 -12.12 21.14 -0.70
CA SER A 425 -12.19 19.70 -0.42
C SER A 425 -13.59 19.29 0.00
N ARG A 426 -14.32 18.57 -0.87
CA ARG A 426 -15.62 17.96 -0.53
C ARG A 426 -15.50 16.87 0.54
N HIS A 427 -14.32 16.27 0.68
CA HIS A 427 -14.06 15.17 1.62
C HIS A 427 -13.73 15.65 3.04
N ALA A 428 -13.55 16.96 3.26
CA ALA A 428 -13.31 17.52 4.58
C ALA A 428 -14.59 17.63 5.44
N GLY A 429 -15.72 17.11 4.94
CA GLY A 429 -17.00 17.11 5.65
C GLY A 429 -17.50 18.51 6.00
N SER A 430 -18.04 18.68 7.21
CA SER A 430 -18.59 19.93 7.70
C SER A 430 -17.54 20.94 8.20
N HIS A 431 -16.31 20.50 8.45
CA HIS A 431 -15.23 21.33 8.99
C HIS A 431 -14.98 22.64 8.21
N PRO A 432 -14.80 22.64 6.87
CA PRO A 432 -14.52 23.86 6.14
C PRO A 432 -15.72 24.82 6.10
N TYR A 433 -16.96 24.31 6.15
CA TYR A 433 -18.15 25.16 6.23
C TYR A 433 -18.22 25.93 7.55
N LEU A 434 -17.99 25.23 8.67
CA LEU A 434 -17.89 25.88 9.98
C LEU A 434 -16.71 26.85 10.05
N GLY A 435 -15.57 26.49 9.47
CA GLY A 435 -14.41 27.37 9.34
C GLY A 435 -14.71 28.67 8.59
N CYS A 436 -15.44 28.60 7.47
CA CYS A 436 -15.90 29.78 6.72
C CYS A 436 -16.84 30.66 7.56
N THR A 437 -17.78 30.06 8.30
CA THR A 437 -18.67 30.81 9.19
C THR A 437 -17.89 31.51 10.30
N VAL A 438 -16.96 30.80 10.94
CA VAL A 438 -16.06 31.35 11.97
C VAL A 438 -15.21 32.49 11.42
N MET A 439 -14.67 32.34 10.21
CA MET A 439 -13.92 33.38 9.51
C MET A 439 -14.77 34.64 9.30
N ALA A 440 -15.97 34.51 8.76
CA ALA A 440 -16.88 35.64 8.53
C ALA A 440 -17.22 36.36 9.85
N LEU A 441 -17.57 35.60 10.90
CA LEU A 441 -17.85 36.15 12.22
C LEU A 441 -16.63 36.85 12.84
N SER A 442 -15.42 36.34 12.59
CA SER A 442 -14.18 36.95 13.09
C SER A 442 -13.91 38.35 12.52
N PHE A 443 -14.37 38.64 11.29
CA PHE A 443 -14.31 39.97 10.68
C PHE A 443 -15.47 40.88 11.10
N ILE A 444 -16.67 40.32 11.26
CA ILE A 444 -17.85 41.07 11.72
C ILE A 444 -17.60 41.66 13.12
N GLN A 445 -16.89 40.93 14.00
CA GLN A 445 -16.59 41.38 15.36
C GLN A 445 -15.81 42.72 15.43
N PRO A 446 -14.65 42.88 14.76
CA PRO A 446 -13.95 44.16 14.65
C PRO A 446 -14.77 45.27 13.99
N ILE A 447 -15.53 44.96 12.93
CA ILE A 447 -16.38 45.95 12.25
C ILE A 447 -17.41 46.53 13.22
N MET A 448 -18.10 45.67 13.96
CA MET A 448 -19.02 46.12 15.02
C MET A 448 -18.29 46.94 16.09
N ALA A 449 -17.06 46.54 16.46
CA ALA A 449 -16.27 47.27 17.45
C ALA A 449 -15.82 48.67 16.96
N LEU A 450 -15.65 48.88 15.66
CA LEU A 450 -15.41 50.20 15.06
C LEU A 450 -16.67 51.08 15.11
N LEU A 451 -17.84 50.47 14.92
CA LEU A 451 -19.15 51.14 15.00
C LEU A 451 -19.67 51.30 16.44
N ARG A 452 -18.79 51.13 17.44
CA ARG A 452 -19.13 51.17 18.86
C ARG A 452 -19.66 52.56 19.26
N PRO A 453 -20.93 52.70 19.71
CA PRO A 453 -21.50 53.98 20.11
C PRO A 453 -20.80 54.61 21.32
N ALA A 454 -20.98 55.92 21.55
CA ALA A 454 -20.53 56.59 22.77
C ALA A 454 -21.15 55.96 24.04
N THR A 455 -20.52 56.16 25.20
CA THR A 455 -20.91 55.48 26.46
C THR A 455 -22.28 55.88 26.99
N ASP A 456 -22.74 57.07 26.64
CA ASP A 456 -24.01 57.72 26.99
C ASP A 456 -25.11 57.49 25.95
N SER A 457 -24.81 56.84 24.82
CA SER A 457 -25.78 56.62 23.73
C SER A 457 -26.85 55.59 24.09
N SER A 458 -28.12 55.89 23.78
CA SER A 458 -29.25 54.97 23.94
C SER A 458 -29.13 53.67 23.12
N ARG A 459 -28.35 53.66 22.03
CA ARG A 459 -28.11 52.47 21.20
C ARG A 459 -27.01 51.57 21.74
N ARG A 460 -26.33 51.97 22.82
CA ARG A 460 -25.17 51.24 23.35
C ARG A 460 -25.50 49.84 23.84
N TYR A 461 -26.72 49.61 24.35
CA TYR A 461 -27.15 48.29 24.79
C TYR A 461 -27.25 47.29 23.61
N ILE A 462 -27.72 47.75 22.44
CA ILE A 462 -27.82 46.93 21.21
C ILE A 462 -26.42 46.44 20.82
N PHE A 463 -25.46 47.36 20.76
CA PHE A 463 -24.06 47.02 20.49
C PHE A 463 -23.53 45.99 21.49
N ASN A 464 -23.77 46.18 22.79
CA ASN A 464 -23.25 45.27 23.82
C ASN A 464 -23.82 43.85 23.66
N TRP A 465 -25.13 43.71 23.41
CA TRP A 465 -25.78 42.41 23.19
C TRP A 465 -25.34 41.75 21.90
N MET A 466 -25.31 42.50 20.80
CA MET A 466 -24.86 42.00 19.51
C MET A 466 -23.41 41.52 19.60
N HIS A 467 -22.49 42.37 20.06
CA HIS A 467 -21.06 42.03 20.15
C HIS A 467 -20.77 40.84 21.07
N LEU A 468 -21.51 40.72 22.18
CA LEU A 468 -21.41 39.57 23.08
C LEU A 468 -21.97 38.30 22.43
N GLY A 469 -23.16 38.38 21.83
CA GLY A 469 -23.84 37.24 21.21
C GLY A 469 -23.07 36.67 20.03
N THR A 470 -22.71 37.52 19.05
CA THR A 470 -21.93 37.12 17.87
C THR A 470 -20.55 36.57 18.25
N GLY A 471 -19.88 37.16 19.24
CA GLY A 471 -18.60 36.67 19.76
C GLY A 471 -18.71 35.30 20.41
N THR A 472 -19.78 35.07 21.17
CA THR A 472 -20.04 33.78 21.83
C THR A 472 -20.36 32.70 20.80
N ILE A 473 -21.20 33.00 19.80
CA ILE A 473 -21.50 32.09 18.69
C ILE A 473 -20.22 31.72 17.94
N ALA A 474 -19.38 32.70 17.58
CA ALA A 474 -18.11 32.45 16.90
C ALA A 474 -17.20 31.51 17.69
N ARG A 475 -17.09 31.73 19.01
CA ARG A 475 -16.29 30.88 19.91
C ARG A 475 -16.80 29.44 19.96
N VAL A 476 -18.11 29.23 20.07
CA VAL A 476 -18.72 27.88 20.10
C VAL A 476 -18.48 27.16 18.77
N LEU A 477 -18.73 27.83 17.65
CA LEU A 477 -18.49 27.26 16.31
C LEU A 477 -17.01 26.93 16.09
N ALA A 478 -16.10 27.76 16.58
CA ALA A 478 -14.66 27.50 16.48
C ALA A 478 -14.23 26.26 17.28
N VAL A 479 -14.78 26.05 18.48
CA VAL A 479 -14.54 24.83 19.26
C VAL A 479 -14.98 23.61 18.46
N VAL A 480 -16.22 23.60 17.94
CA VAL A 480 -16.73 22.49 17.12
C VAL A 480 -15.86 22.26 15.89
N ALA A 481 -15.46 23.32 15.19
CA ALA A 481 -14.58 23.23 14.03
C ALA A 481 -13.22 22.61 14.37
N ILE A 482 -12.62 22.94 15.53
CA ILE A 482 -11.35 22.36 15.97
C ILE A 482 -11.49 20.86 16.27
N PHE A 483 -12.57 20.42 16.94
CA PHE A 483 -12.82 18.99 17.18
C PHE A 483 -12.94 18.20 15.89
N LEU A 484 -13.62 18.73 14.89
CA LEU A 484 -13.71 18.12 13.56
C LEU A 484 -12.37 18.18 12.81
N GLY A 485 -11.56 19.21 13.06
CA GLY A 485 -10.26 19.45 12.42
C GLY A 485 -9.20 18.42 12.82
N ILE A 486 -9.10 18.08 14.11
CA ILE A 486 -8.10 17.11 14.62
C ILE A 486 -8.36 15.66 14.17
N GLN A 487 -9.55 15.39 13.60
CA GLN A 487 -9.95 14.10 13.07
C GLN A 487 -9.81 14.03 11.53
N GLN A 488 -9.39 15.12 10.87
CA GLN A 488 -9.20 15.13 9.42
C GLN A 488 -7.99 14.28 9.03
N GLN A 489 -8.10 13.52 7.95
CA GLN A 489 -7.03 12.65 7.43
C GLN A 489 -5.68 13.37 7.23
N ALA A 490 -5.71 14.68 6.93
CA ALA A 490 -4.51 15.49 6.69
C ALA A 490 -3.77 15.93 7.96
N LEU A 491 -4.40 15.83 9.14
CA LEU A 491 -3.83 16.13 10.45
C LEU A 491 -4.46 15.18 11.49
N LEU A 492 -4.42 13.88 11.19
CA LEU A 492 -5.08 12.88 12.00
C LEU A 492 -4.32 12.68 13.30
N LEU A 493 -4.72 13.39 14.35
CA LEU A 493 -4.10 13.26 15.66
C LEU A 493 -4.54 11.94 16.33
N PRO A 494 -3.67 11.33 17.15
CA PRO A 494 -3.97 10.07 17.82
C PRO A 494 -5.18 10.18 18.75
N GLY A 495 -6.28 9.56 18.34
CA GLY A 495 -7.46 9.34 19.18
C GLY A 495 -7.30 8.10 20.07
N PRO A 496 -7.88 8.07 21.28
CA PRO A 496 -8.73 9.10 21.90
C PRO A 496 -7.95 10.20 22.64
N TRP A 497 -6.62 10.06 22.79
CA TRP A 497 -5.79 10.94 23.61
C TRP A 497 -5.92 12.42 23.23
N SER A 498 -5.69 12.79 21.97
CA SER A 498 -5.75 14.19 21.55
C SER A 498 -7.13 14.82 21.70
N THR A 499 -8.18 14.03 21.50
CA THR A 499 -9.57 14.44 21.76
C THR A 499 -9.79 14.69 23.25
N GLY A 500 -9.27 13.82 24.13
CA GLY A 500 -9.32 13.99 25.58
C GLY A 500 -8.58 15.24 26.06
N VAL A 501 -7.37 15.52 25.52
CA VAL A 501 -6.61 16.74 25.83
C VAL A 501 -7.38 17.99 25.41
N LEU A 502 -7.98 17.99 24.22
CA LEU A 502 -8.79 19.10 23.73
C LEU A 502 -10.06 19.31 24.59
N ALA A 503 -10.75 18.23 24.94
CA ALA A 503 -11.92 18.28 25.83
C ALA A 503 -11.52 18.80 27.22
N GLY A 504 -10.39 18.36 27.76
CA GLY A 504 -9.81 18.86 29.01
C GLY A 504 -9.54 20.37 28.95
N CYS A 505 -9.00 20.88 27.84
CA CYS A 505 -8.79 22.31 27.64
C CYS A 505 -10.11 23.12 27.66
N VAL A 506 -11.17 22.58 27.03
CA VAL A 506 -12.50 23.21 27.04
C VAL A 506 -13.09 23.21 28.46
N VAL A 507 -13.06 22.07 29.15
CA VAL A 507 -13.55 21.94 30.53
C VAL A 507 -12.78 22.88 31.47
N TRP A 508 -11.46 22.95 31.34
CA TRP A 508 -10.61 23.88 32.08
C TRP A 508 -11.05 25.34 31.89
N GLY A 509 -11.30 25.75 30.66
CA GLY A 509 -11.80 27.10 30.35
C GLY A 509 -13.19 27.38 30.93
N VAL A 510 -14.10 26.40 30.91
CA VAL A 510 -15.45 26.54 31.48
C VAL A 510 -15.40 26.63 33.02
N LEU A 511 -14.60 25.79 33.67
CA LEU A 511 -14.45 25.82 35.13
C LEU A 511 -13.91 27.17 35.62
N VAL A 512 -12.93 27.74 34.91
CA VAL A 512 -12.40 29.07 35.22
C VAL A 512 -13.45 30.17 35.00
N ASP A 513 -14.24 30.12 33.92
CA ASP A 513 -15.32 31.07 33.68
C ASP A 513 -16.38 31.01 34.80
N LEU A 514 -16.79 29.80 35.22
CA LEU A 514 -17.73 29.60 36.32
C LEU A 514 -17.17 30.09 37.66
N LEU A 515 -15.89 29.81 37.96
CA LEU A 515 -15.22 30.25 39.18
C LEU A 515 -15.15 31.78 39.25
N LEU A 516 -14.78 32.43 38.14
CA LEU A 516 -14.71 33.89 38.05
C LEU A 516 -16.10 34.52 38.10
N GLU A 517 -17.11 33.90 37.47
CA GLU A 517 -18.50 34.34 37.53
C GLU A 517 -19.03 34.29 38.97
N PHE A 518 -18.85 33.16 39.66
CA PHE A 518 -19.25 32.98 41.05
C PHE A 518 -18.56 34.01 41.95
N HIS A 519 -17.24 34.12 41.84
CA HIS A 519 -16.49 35.12 42.62
C HIS A 519 -16.96 36.54 42.31
N SER A 520 -17.22 36.89 41.04
CA SER A 520 -17.68 38.24 40.68
C SER A 520 -19.02 38.64 41.29
N LYS A 521 -19.85 37.65 41.68
CA LYS A 521 -21.15 37.86 42.33
C LYS A 521 -21.09 37.82 43.85
N VAL A 522 -20.12 37.11 44.43
CA VAL A 522 -20.09 36.80 45.87
C VAL A 522 -18.96 37.51 46.62
N VAL A 523 -17.79 37.75 46.00
CA VAL A 523 -16.58 38.22 46.70
C VAL A 523 -15.84 39.31 45.90
N ILE A 524 -15.48 40.42 46.55
CA ILE A 524 -14.80 41.57 45.91
C ILE A 524 -13.29 41.57 46.23
N VAL A 525 -12.62 40.41 46.17
CA VAL A 525 -11.16 40.33 46.41
C VAL A 525 -10.39 40.27 45.08
N SER A 526 -9.77 41.39 44.68
CA SER A 526 -9.03 41.50 43.40
C SER A 526 -7.82 40.55 43.30
N ARG A 527 -7.15 40.24 44.42
CA ARG A 527 -5.98 39.34 44.44
C ARG A 527 -6.33 37.92 43.96
N PHE A 528 -7.50 37.39 44.34
CA PHE A 528 -7.92 36.05 43.96
C PHE A 528 -8.09 35.92 42.44
N LYS A 529 -8.77 36.88 41.80
CA LYS A 529 -8.96 36.88 40.34
C LYS A 529 -7.63 36.83 39.58
N LYS A 530 -6.63 37.58 40.03
CA LYS A 530 -5.29 37.63 39.40
C LYS A 530 -4.57 36.28 39.50
N ILE A 531 -4.68 35.59 40.65
CA ILE A 531 -4.15 34.23 40.83
C ILE A 531 -4.86 33.25 39.90
N VAL A 532 -6.19 33.30 39.83
CA VAL A 532 -6.99 32.44 38.93
C VAL A 532 -6.59 32.66 37.47
N LEU A 533 -6.38 33.91 37.05
CA LEU A 533 -5.92 34.21 35.69
C LEU A 533 -4.52 33.62 35.41
N ALA A 534 -3.57 33.75 36.35
CA ALA A 534 -2.25 33.18 36.19
C ALA A 534 -2.30 31.64 36.07
N VAL A 535 -3.07 30.98 36.94
CA VAL A 535 -3.30 29.53 36.90
C VAL A 535 -3.95 29.12 35.58
N PHE A 536 -4.96 29.86 35.11
CA PHE A 536 -5.61 29.62 33.82
C PHE A 536 -4.62 29.67 32.67
N LEU A 537 -3.77 30.70 32.61
CA LEU A 537 -2.78 30.88 31.55
C LEU A 537 -1.75 29.74 31.54
N VAL A 538 -1.24 29.34 32.70
CA VAL A 538 -0.30 28.21 32.83
C VAL A 538 -0.95 26.91 32.35
N GLY A 539 -2.18 26.63 32.79
CA GLY A 539 -2.92 25.45 32.35
C GLY A 539 -3.18 25.46 30.84
N ASN A 540 -3.60 26.61 30.28
CA ASN A 540 -3.89 26.76 28.86
C ASN A 540 -2.63 26.53 28.00
N VAL A 541 -1.47 27.08 28.42
CA VAL A 541 -0.18 26.83 27.77
C VAL A 541 0.20 25.35 27.86
N GLY A 542 -0.03 24.69 29.00
CA GLY A 542 0.20 23.24 29.15
C GLY A 542 -0.59 22.40 28.13
N PHE A 543 -1.91 22.62 28.04
CA PHE A 543 -2.77 21.95 27.05
C PHE A 543 -2.32 22.23 25.61
N LEU A 544 -2.02 23.50 25.30
CA LEU A 544 -1.54 23.90 23.99
C LEU A 544 -0.22 23.20 23.64
N SER A 545 0.76 23.20 24.54
CA SER A 545 2.06 22.55 24.34
C SER A 545 1.92 21.05 24.04
N VAL A 546 1.02 20.35 24.74
CA VAL A 546 0.75 18.93 24.47
C VAL A 546 0.20 18.73 23.06
N LEU A 547 -0.77 19.54 22.64
CA LEU A 547 -1.37 19.48 21.30
C LEU A 547 -0.36 19.83 20.21
N LEU A 548 0.46 20.88 20.41
CA LEU A 548 1.50 21.30 19.47
C LEU A 548 2.60 20.23 19.33
N ASN A 549 2.99 19.60 20.44
CA ASN A 549 3.94 18.49 20.40
C ASN A 549 3.36 17.31 19.64
N THR A 550 2.06 17.01 19.84
CA THR A 550 1.39 15.96 19.08
C THR A 550 1.39 16.28 17.57
N ILE A 551 1.01 17.49 17.17
CA ILE A 551 1.03 17.95 15.76
C ILE A 551 2.42 17.83 15.13
N ARG A 552 3.49 18.03 15.90
CA ARG A 552 4.87 17.90 15.40
C ARG A 552 5.18 16.47 14.95
N HIS A 553 4.63 15.47 15.64
CA HIS A 553 4.98 14.05 15.48
C HIS A 553 4.10 13.27 14.49
N VAL A 554 2.94 13.81 14.08
CA VAL A 554 2.12 13.31 12.96
C VAL A 554 2.57 13.95 11.66
#